data_AF-A0A015L6Q4-F1
#
_entry.id   AF-A0A015L6Q4-F1
#
_cell.length_a   1.000
_cell.length_b   1.000
_cell.length_c   1.000
_cell.angle_alpha   90.00
_cell.angle_beta   90.00
_cell.angle_gamma   90.00
#
_symmetry.space_group_name_H-M   'P 1'
#
loop_
_entity.id
_entity.type
_entity.pdbx_description
1 polymer ?
#
loop_
_entity_poly.entity_id
_entity_poly.type
_entity_poly.pdbx_seq_one_letter_code
_entity_poly.pdbx_strand_id
1 'polypeptide(L)'
;MQTIRPLPSAPREDSHPPLPTLPAIRSADPILEISVNASAQRKVVNEIKIAEKKISEFEQIYNISTDYQFRHDTYLKIGSHQAEIESNRKRIIKLKRNADYAQKCKEKKRKILHEDQMVILYDKPGRPPFLFEHPNLHDHIHDLIEFGAADKKRRKEVIKV
;
A
#
# COMPACT_ATOMS: atom_id res chain seq x y z
N MET A 1 51.35 68.56 -18.48
CA MET A 1 51.29 67.29 -17.74
C MET A 1 49.91 67.16 -17.11
N GLN A 2 48.96 66.48 -17.77
CA GLN A 2 47.63 66.21 -17.20
C GLN A 2 47.58 64.75 -16.76
N THR A 3 47.34 64.54 -15.47
CA THR A 3 47.24 63.22 -14.84
C THR A 3 45.78 62.77 -14.91
N ILE A 4 45.50 61.71 -15.67
CA ILE A 4 44.17 61.10 -15.74
C ILE A 4 43.99 60.21 -14.50
N ARG A 5 42.96 60.51 -13.70
CA ARG A 5 42.58 59.75 -12.50
C ARG A 5 41.70 58.56 -12.94
N PRO A 6 41.94 57.31 -12.53
CA PRO A 6 41.04 56.21 -12.84
C PRO A 6 39.74 56.33 -12.03
N LEU A 7 38.62 56.05 -12.67
CA LEU A 7 37.30 55.96 -12.05
C LEU A 7 37.25 54.78 -11.06
N PRO A 8 36.57 54.88 -9.90
CA PRO A 8 36.38 53.74 -9.02
C PRO A 8 35.52 52.69 -9.71
N SER A 9 36.01 51.44 -9.76
CA SER A 9 35.20 50.28 -10.11
C SER A 9 34.01 50.20 -9.16
N ALA A 10 32.80 50.13 -9.71
CA ALA A 10 31.60 49.82 -8.94
C ALA A 10 31.79 48.49 -8.16
N PRO A 11 31.22 48.36 -6.96
CA PRO A 11 31.20 47.09 -6.27
C PRO A 11 30.34 46.11 -7.08
N ARG A 12 30.87 44.92 -7.38
CA ARG A 12 30.05 43.82 -7.89
C ARG A 12 29.05 43.47 -6.80
N GLU A 13 27.79 43.84 -7.00
CA GLU A 13 26.67 43.19 -6.35
C GLU A 13 26.58 41.77 -6.92
N ASP A 14 27.29 40.83 -6.30
CA ASP A 14 26.99 39.40 -6.44
C ASP A 14 25.62 39.15 -5.80
N SER A 15 24.57 39.53 -6.54
CA SER A 15 23.17 39.37 -6.18
C SER A 15 22.77 37.91 -6.39
N HIS A 16 23.38 36.99 -5.64
CA HIS A 16 22.80 35.67 -5.50
C HIS A 16 21.64 35.76 -4.50
N PRO A 17 20.42 35.35 -4.88
CA PRO A 17 19.29 35.34 -3.95
C PRO A 17 19.61 34.46 -2.74
N PRO A 18 19.03 34.75 -1.56
CA PRO A 18 19.30 33.99 -0.34
C PRO A 18 19.00 32.51 -0.58
N LEU A 19 19.98 31.66 -0.22
CA LEU A 19 19.91 30.21 -0.40
C LEU A 19 18.68 29.64 0.34
N PRO A 20 17.85 28.82 -0.32
CA PRO A 20 16.66 28.25 0.30
C PRO A 20 17.07 27.32 1.44
N THR A 21 16.57 27.60 2.65
CA THR A 21 16.86 26.81 3.84
C THR A 21 16.17 25.45 3.76
N LEU A 22 16.91 24.37 4.04
CA LEU A 22 16.33 23.01 4.07
C LEU A 22 15.23 22.95 5.14
N PRO A 23 14.01 22.52 4.81
CA PRO A 23 12.96 22.31 5.80
C PRO A 23 13.39 21.18 6.75
N ALA A 24 13.50 21.50 8.04
CA ALA A 24 13.80 20.52 9.07
C ALA A 24 12.58 19.61 9.29
N ILE A 25 12.52 18.48 8.57
CA ILE A 25 11.48 17.47 8.78
C ILE A 25 12.14 16.13 9.10
N ARG A 26 12.52 15.95 10.37
CA ARG A 26 12.79 14.63 10.91
C ARG A 26 11.48 14.03 11.42
N SER A 27 10.69 13.49 10.49
CA SER A 27 9.55 12.63 10.85
C SER A 27 10.07 11.21 11.00
N ALA A 28 10.44 10.83 12.23
CA ALA A 28 10.63 9.43 12.58
C ALA A 28 9.24 8.79 12.67
N ASP A 29 8.70 8.37 11.53
CA ASP A 29 7.42 7.69 11.48
C ASP A 29 7.54 6.31 12.15
N PRO A 30 6.51 5.88 12.91
CA PRO A 30 6.49 4.56 13.52
C PRO A 30 6.62 3.49 12.43
N ILE A 31 7.46 2.49 12.71
CA ILE A 31 7.71 1.33 11.85
C ILE A 31 6.37 0.79 11.35
N LEU A 32 6.15 0.88 10.04
CA LEU A 32 4.93 0.43 9.38
C LEU A 32 4.91 -1.10 9.41
N GLU A 33 4.34 -1.66 10.48
CA GLU A 33 4.13 -3.09 10.60
C GLU A 33 3.13 -3.53 9.52
N ILE A 34 3.61 -4.32 8.55
CA ILE A 34 2.85 -4.82 7.41
C ILE A 34 2.76 -6.34 7.54
N SER A 35 1.57 -6.89 7.32
CA SER A 35 1.38 -8.34 7.33
C SER A 35 2.21 -9.02 6.23
N VAL A 36 2.73 -10.21 6.52
CA VAL A 36 3.68 -10.96 5.66
C VAL A 36 3.17 -11.12 4.21
N ASN A 37 1.85 -11.23 4.03
CA ASN A 37 1.19 -11.50 2.75
C ASN A 37 0.74 -10.24 1.99
N ALA A 38 1.00 -9.03 2.51
CA ALA A 38 0.60 -7.78 1.86
C ALA A 38 1.67 -7.25 0.89
N SER A 39 1.94 -8.01 -0.18
CA SER A 39 2.99 -7.71 -1.16
C SER A 39 2.92 -6.29 -1.73
N ALA A 40 1.72 -5.80 -2.05
CA ALA A 40 1.51 -4.45 -2.54
C ALA A 40 1.86 -3.37 -1.50
N GLN A 41 1.53 -3.58 -0.22
CA GLN A 41 1.90 -2.66 0.87
C GLN A 41 3.41 -2.66 1.09
N ARG A 42 4.05 -3.83 1.07
CA ARG A 42 5.50 -3.98 1.18
C ARG A 42 6.24 -3.26 0.06
N LYS A 43 5.76 -3.38 -1.18
CA LYS A 43 6.34 -2.66 -2.33
C LYS A 43 6.36 -1.15 -2.07
N VAL A 44 5.23 -0.59 -1.63
CA VAL A 44 5.13 0.86 -1.37
C VAL A 44 6.02 1.29 -0.19
N VAL A 45 6.16 0.47 0.85
CA VAL A 45 7.10 0.77 1.96
C VAL A 45 8.56 0.71 1.51
N ASN A 46 8.92 -0.23 0.63
CA ASN A 46 10.26 -0.25 0.04
C ASN A 46 10.51 1.00 -0.81
N GLU A 47 9.52 1.45 -1.58
CA GLU A 47 9.59 2.70 -2.36
C GLU A 47 9.83 3.91 -1.43
N ILE A 48 9.12 4.00 -0.30
CA ILE A 48 9.36 5.04 0.73
C ILE A 48 10.79 4.96 1.27
N LYS A 49 11.25 3.77 1.67
CA LYS A 49 12.60 3.58 2.23
C LYS A 49 13.70 3.99 1.24
N ILE A 50 13.49 3.70 -0.05
CA ILE A 50 14.42 4.10 -1.12
C ILE A 50 14.40 5.63 -1.29
N ALA A 51 13.23 6.26 -1.28
CA ALA A 51 13.09 7.71 -1.39
C ALA A 51 13.71 8.44 -0.19
N GLU A 52 13.51 7.93 1.04
CA GLU A 52 14.14 8.45 2.26
C GLU A 52 15.67 8.40 2.16
N LYS A 53 16.23 7.26 1.70
CA LYS A 53 17.67 7.14 1.46
C LYS A 53 18.18 8.18 0.46
N LYS A 54 17.47 8.36 -0.66
CA LYS A 54 17.82 9.37 -1.68
C LYS A 54 17.77 10.79 -1.12
N ILE A 55 16.79 11.11 -0.28
CA ILE A 55 16.71 12.42 0.39
C ILE A 55 17.96 12.64 1.24
N SER A 56 18.35 11.67 2.08
CA SER A 56 19.56 11.80 2.90
C SER A 56 20.83 11.96 2.07
N GLU A 57 20.94 11.26 0.93
CA GLU A 57 22.06 11.44 -0.01
C GLU A 57 22.06 12.86 -0.62
N PHE A 58 20.90 13.38 -1.03
CA PHE A 58 20.78 14.74 -1.56
C PHE A 58 21.00 15.83 -0.50
N GLU A 59 20.59 15.61 0.74
CA GLU A 59 20.87 16.52 1.85
C GLU A 59 22.38 16.63 2.11
N GLN A 60 23.11 15.51 2.06
CA GLN A 60 24.57 15.52 2.16
C GLN A 60 25.20 16.33 1.01
N ILE A 61 24.78 16.05 -0.23
CA ILE A 61 25.25 16.77 -1.42
C ILE A 61 24.98 18.27 -1.30
N TYR A 62 23.77 18.65 -0.87
CA TYR A 62 23.38 20.05 -0.68
C TYR A 62 24.29 20.77 0.33
N ASN A 63 24.65 20.09 1.43
CA ASN A 63 25.47 20.67 2.49
C ASN A 63 26.94 20.85 2.10
N ILE A 64 27.51 19.95 1.28
CA ILE A 64 28.91 20.03 0.85
C ILE A 64 29.12 20.91 -0.38
N SER A 65 28.05 21.15 -1.15
CA SER A 65 28.14 21.92 -2.39
C SER A 65 28.21 23.41 -2.13
N THR A 66 29.08 24.11 -2.85
CA THR A 66 29.17 25.58 -2.82
C THR A 66 28.47 26.22 -4.03
N ASP A 67 28.39 25.49 -5.15
CA ASP A 67 27.75 25.97 -6.37
C ASP A 67 26.23 26.17 -6.18
N TYR A 68 25.76 27.38 -6.51
CA TYR A 68 24.37 27.77 -6.28
C TYR A 68 23.39 26.98 -7.15
N GLN A 69 23.68 26.82 -8.46
CA GLN A 69 22.79 26.13 -9.38
C GLN A 69 22.63 24.67 -8.97
N PHE A 70 23.73 24.02 -8.62
CA PHE A 70 23.74 22.65 -8.16
C PHE A 70 23.01 22.46 -6.83
N ARG A 71 23.15 23.41 -5.88
CA ARG A 71 22.36 23.40 -4.64
C ARG A 71 20.87 23.57 -4.90
N HIS A 72 20.49 24.47 -5.80
CA HIS A 72 19.09 24.70 -6.17
C HIS A 72 18.47 23.44 -6.80
N ASP A 73 19.16 22.82 -7.76
CA ASP A 73 18.72 21.58 -8.40
C ASP A 73 18.57 20.43 -7.39
N THR A 74 19.53 20.33 -6.46
CA THR A 74 19.49 19.33 -5.39
C THR A 74 18.29 19.56 -4.46
N TYR A 75 18.00 20.82 -4.11
CA TYR A 75 16.84 21.20 -3.31
C TYR A 75 15.52 20.81 -4.00
N LEU A 76 15.39 21.05 -5.31
CA LEU A 76 14.20 20.63 -6.07
C LEU A 76 14.02 19.10 -6.06
N LYS A 77 15.11 18.34 -6.17
CA LYS A 77 15.07 16.86 -6.07
C LYS A 77 14.63 16.37 -4.70
N ILE A 78 15.08 17.03 -3.62
CA ILE A 78 14.61 16.73 -2.25
C ILE A 78 13.09 16.93 -2.16
N GLY A 79 12.58 18.07 -2.64
CA GLY A 79 11.14 18.35 -2.65
C GLY A 79 10.33 17.33 -3.48
N SER A 80 10.85 16.91 -4.63
CA SER A 80 10.23 15.88 -5.46
C SER A 80 10.09 14.54 -4.74
N HIS A 81 11.16 14.08 -4.06
CA HIS A 81 11.10 12.85 -3.27
C HIS A 81 10.23 12.96 -2.02
N GLN A 82 10.15 14.14 -1.39
CA GLN A 82 9.21 14.37 -0.29
C GLN A 82 7.75 14.23 -0.75
N ALA A 83 7.40 14.79 -1.91
CA ALA A 83 6.08 14.63 -2.50
C ALA A 83 5.77 13.16 -2.87
N GLU A 84 6.76 12.42 -3.35
CA GLU A 84 6.66 10.98 -3.62
C GLU A 84 6.36 10.19 -2.33
N ILE A 85 7.08 10.47 -1.25
CA ILE A 85 6.85 9.84 0.07
C ILE A 85 5.43 10.13 0.55
N GLU A 86 4.96 11.38 0.46
CA GLU A 86 3.61 11.75 0.89
C GLU A 86 2.53 11.01 0.08
N SER A 87 2.70 10.91 -1.24
CA SER A 87 1.82 10.14 -2.13
C SER A 87 1.79 8.66 -1.74
N ASN A 88 2.96 8.07 -1.48
CA ASN A 88 3.08 6.67 -1.07
C ASN A 88 2.45 6.40 0.30
N ARG A 89 2.57 7.32 1.26
CA ARG A 89 1.87 7.23 2.56
C ARG A 89 0.35 7.20 2.37
N LYS A 90 -0.20 8.07 1.52
CA LYS A 90 -1.64 8.05 1.16
C LYS A 90 -2.04 6.73 0.50
N ARG A 91 -1.19 6.18 -0.37
CA ARG A 91 -1.42 4.89 -1.05
C ARG A 91 -1.48 3.72 -0.06
N ILE A 92 -0.59 3.67 0.93
CA ILE A 92 -0.60 2.63 1.98
C ILE A 92 -1.93 2.63 2.74
N ILE A 93 -2.44 3.81 3.12
CA ILE A 93 -3.72 3.93 3.84
C ILE A 93 -4.87 3.33 3.00
N LYS A 94 -4.90 3.63 1.69
CA LYS A 94 -5.90 3.05 0.78
C LYS A 94 -5.79 1.52 0.68
N LEU A 95 -4.56 1.01 0.58
CA LEU A 95 -4.31 -0.43 0.50
C LEU A 95 -4.73 -1.16 1.78
N LYS A 96 -4.49 -0.57 2.96
CA LYS A 96 -4.94 -1.11 4.25
C LYS A 96 -6.47 -1.18 4.31
N ARG A 97 -7.17 -0.10 3.98
CA ARG A 97 -8.65 -0.06 3.95
C ARG A 97 -9.24 -1.11 3.01
N ASN A 98 -8.65 -1.31 1.83
CA ASN A 98 -9.11 -2.33 0.90
C ASN A 98 -8.90 -3.74 1.46
N ALA A 99 -7.74 -4.01 2.06
CA ALA A 99 -7.48 -5.30 2.72
C ALA A 99 -8.50 -5.58 3.83
N ASP A 100 -8.80 -4.59 4.67
CA ASP A 100 -9.80 -4.71 5.75
C ASP A 100 -11.20 -4.99 5.20
N TYR A 101 -11.58 -4.28 4.14
CA TYR A 101 -12.87 -4.50 3.46
C TYR A 101 -12.96 -5.92 2.90
N ALA A 102 -11.93 -6.37 2.18
CA ALA A 102 -11.88 -7.71 1.62
C ALA A 102 -11.96 -8.79 2.71
N GLN A 103 -11.29 -8.58 3.84
CA GLN A 103 -11.36 -9.48 5.00
C GLN A 103 -12.77 -9.53 5.59
N LYS A 104 -13.43 -8.38 5.81
CA LYS A 104 -14.81 -8.32 6.29
C LYS A 104 -15.79 -9.02 5.35
N CYS A 105 -15.63 -8.85 4.03
CA CYS A 105 -16.45 -9.54 3.04
C CYS A 105 -16.27 -11.06 3.08
N LYS A 106 -15.02 -11.54 3.19
CA LYS A 106 -14.73 -12.98 3.35
C LYS A 106 -15.36 -13.54 4.61
N GLU A 107 -15.24 -12.81 5.72
CA GLU A 107 -15.82 -13.22 6.99
C GLU A 107 -17.35 -13.27 6.96
N LYS A 108 -18.01 -12.27 6.36
CA LYS A 108 -19.46 -12.28 6.18
C LYS A 108 -19.92 -13.49 5.36
N LYS A 109 -19.23 -13.79 4.25
CA LYS A 109 -19.52 -14.99 3.45
C LYS A 109 -19.32 -16.27 4.28
N ARG A 110 -18.22 -16.38 5.01
CA ARG A 110 -17.93 -17.53 5.87
C ARG A 110 -19.03 -17.76 6.92
N LYS A 111 -19.53 -16.70 7.56
CA LYS A 111 -20.63 -16.79 8.54
C LYS A 111 -21.90 -17.34 7.91
N ILE A 112 -22.35 -16.80 6.76
CA ILE A 112 -23.52 -17.29 6.04
C ILE A 112 -23.38 -18.77 5.66
N LEU A 113 -22.21 -19.16 5.12
CA LEU A 113 -21.96 -20.56 4.74
C LEU A 113 -22.05 -21.53 5.93
N HIS A 114 -21.60 -21.09 7.10
CA HIS A 114 -21.64 -21.89 8.32
C HIS A 114 -23.04 -21.91 8.97
N GLU A 115 -23.73 -20.76 9.01
CA GLU A 115 -25.10 -20.62 9.52
C GLU A 115 -26.09 -21.46 8.70
N ASP A 116 -25.99 -21.43 7.37
CA ASP A 116 -26.85 -22.21 6.47
C ASP A 116 -26.44 -23.70 6.39
N GLN A 117 -25.42 -24.15 7.14
CA GLN A 117 -24.77 -25.47 7.04
C GLN A 117 -24.45 -25.88 5.59
N MET A 118 -24.20 -24.91 4.71
CA MET A 118 -24.03 -25.17 3.27
C MET A 118 -22.66 -25.77 2.95
N VAL A 119 -21.66 -25.55 3.79
CA VAL A 119 -20.28 -25.96 3.51
C VAL A 119 -19.61 -26.53 4.76
N ILE A 120 -19.04 -27.74 4.62
CA ILE A 120 -18.15 -28.36 5.60
C ILE A 120 -16.72 -27.90 5.30
N LEU A 121 -16.05 -27.28 6.28
CA LEU A 121 -14.65 -26.86 6.16
C LEU A 121 -13.74 -28.05 6.49
N TYR A 122 -12.91 -28.48 5.54
CA TYR A 122 -11.93 -29.54 5.77
C TYR A 122 -10.62 -28.96 6.30
N ASP A 123 -10.19 -29.47 7.46
CA ASP A 123 -8.97 -29.01 8.14
C ASP A 123 -7.70 -29.75 7.65
N LYS A 124 -7.87 -30.90 6.98
CA LYS A 124 -6.77 -31.75 6.48
C LYS A 124 -6.89 -32.00 4.98
N PRO A 125 -5.78 -31.96 4.22
CA PRO A 125 -5.77 -32.44 2.84
C PRO A 125 -6.03 -33.95 2.85
N GLY A 126 -7.13 -34.37 2.22
CA GLY A 126 -7.56 -35.76 2.24
C GLY A 126 -9.01 -35.92 1.78
N ARG A 127 -9.41 -37.19 1.59
CA ARG A 127 -10.73 -37.58 1.08
C ARG A 127 -11.85 -37.06 2.01
N PRO A 128 -12.94 -36.47 1.47
CA PRO A 128 -14.06 -35.97 2.27
C PRO A 128 -14.67 -37.07 3.17
N PRO A 129 -14.87 -36.82 4.49
CA PRO A 129 -15.58 -37.71 5.41
C PRO A 129 -16.99 -38.08 4.94
N PHE A 130 -17.66 -37.17 4.21
CA PHE A 130 -19.00 -37.42 3.64
C PHE A 130 -19.07 -38.69 2.77
N LEU A 131 -17.96 -39.04 2.11
CA LEU A 131 -17.88 -40.28 1.32
C LEU A 131 -17.84 -41.55 2.18
N PHE A 132 -17.67 -41.43 3.49
CA PHE A 132 -17.57 -42.54 4.44
C PHE A 132 -18.67 -42.54 5.50
N GLU A 133 -19.41 -41.44 5.68
CA GLU A 133 -20.59 -41.39 6.56
C GLU A 133 -21.73 -42.27 6.01
N HIS A 134 -21.77 -42.49 4.70
CA HIS A 134 -22.73 -43.36 4.03
C HIS A 134 -22.01 -44.51 3.31
N PRO A 135 -21.91 -45.72 3.92
CA PRO A 135 -21.31 -46.87 3.25
C PRO A 135 -22.02 -47.23 1.93
N ASN A 136 -23.32 -46.90 1.81
CA ASN A 136 -24.11 -46.99 0.58
C ASN A 136 -24.40 -45.60 0.01
N LEU A 137 -23.37 -44.79 -0.21
CA LEU A 137 -23.48 -43.43 -0.74
C LEU A 137 -24.30 -43.36 -2.03
N HIS A 138 -24.14 -44.37 -2.90
CA HIS A 138 -24.84 -44.43 -4.18
C HIS A 138 -26.36 -44.53 -4.00
N ASP A 139 -26.83 -45.44 -3.15
CA ASP A 139 -28.26 -45.63 -2.87
C ASP A 139 -28.82 -44.40 -2.14
N HIS A 140 -28.04 -43.83 -1.21
CA HIS A 140 -28.42 -42.60 -0.53
C HIS A 140 -28.59 -41.40 -1.49
N ILE A 141 -27.71 -41.26 -2.49
CA ILE A 141 -27.83 -40.23 -3.52
C ILE A 141 -29.07 -40.48 -4.39
N HIS A 142 -29.34 -41.73 -4.78
CA HIS A 142 -30.54 -42.09 -5.53
C HIS A 142 -31.81 -41.74 -4.75
N ASP A 143 -31.91 -42.13 -3.48
CA ASP A 143 -33.06 -41.81 -2.63
C ASP A 143 -33.30 -40.28 -2.51
N LEU A 144 -32.22 -39.50 -2.36
CA LEU A 144 -32.32 -38.03 -2.27
C LEU A 144 -32.82 -37.38 -3.56
N ILE A 145 -32.50 -37.96 -4.72
CA ILE A 145 -32.89 -37.47 -6.06
C ILE A 145 -34.29 -37.97 -6.42
N GLU A 146 -34.55 -39.27 -6.28
CA GLU A 146 -35.79 -39.95 -6.66
C GLU A 146 -36.99 -39.47 -5.81
N PHE A 147 -36.80 -39.27 -4.50
CA PHE A 147 -37.87 -38.81 -3.60
C PHE A 147 -37.93 -37.29 -3.42
N GLY A 148 -37.20 -36.51 -4.22
CA GLY A 148 -37.29 -35.04 -4.24
C GLY A 148 -36.87 -34.35 -2.93
N ALA A 149 -36.22 -35.06 -2.00
CA ALA A 149 -35.73 -34.49 -0.75
C ALA A 149 -34.67 -33.39 -1.00
N ALA A 150 -33.88 -33.55 -2.07
CA ALA A 150 -32.95 -32.53 -2.55
C ALA A 150 -33.65 -31.25 -3.07
N ASP A 151 -34.82 -31.38 -3.71
CA ASP A 151 -35.61 -30.24 -4.23
C ASP A 151 -36.25 -29.44 -3.09
N LYS A 152 -36.68 -30.11 -2.03
CA LYS A 152 -37.28 -29.46 -0.84
C LYS A 152 -36.33 -28.49 -0.13
N LYS A 153 -35.02 -28.77 -0.13
CA LYS A 153 -33.98 -27.86 0.42
C LYS A 153 -33.57 -26.74 -0.55
N ARG A 154 -33.87 -26.86 -1.85
CA ARG A 154 -33.47 -25.89 -2.88
C ARG A 154 -34.47 -24.75 -3.06
N ARG A 155 -35.71 -24.91 -2.60
CA ARG A 155 -36.71 -23.83 -2.60
C ARG A 155 -36.41 -22.83 -1.48
N LYS A 156 -35.53 -21.87 -1.75
CA LYS A 156 -35.69 -20.54 -1.17
C LYS A 156 -37.02 -20.01 -1.71
N GLU A 157 -37.95 -19.64 -0.83
CA GLU A 157 -39.23 -19.07 -1.24
C GLU A 157 -39.01 -17.97 -2.28
N VAL A 158 -39.52 -18.18 -3.48
CA VAL A 158 -39.61 -17.14 -4.50
C VAL A 158 -40.72 -16.22 -4.02
N ILE A 159 -40.36 -15.07 -3.45
CA ILE A 159 -41.31 -13.97 -3.30
C ILE A 159 -41.72 -13.56 -4.71
N LYS A 160 -42.96 -13.92 -5.07
CA LYS A 160 -43.59 -13.44 -6.29
C LYS A 160 -44.03 -12.00 -6.03
N VAL A 161 -43.57 -11.08 -6.89
CA VAL A 161 -43.90 -9.64 -6.89
C VAL A 161 -45.40 -9.43 -6.98
#